data_AF-A0A2N1NFP3-F1
#
_entry.id   AF-A0A2N1NFP3-F1
#
_cell.length_a   1.000
_cell.length_b   1.000
_cell.length_c   1.000
_cell.angle_alpha   90.00
_cell.angle_beta   90.00
_cell.angle_gamma   90.00
#
_symmetry.space_group_name_H-M   'P 1'
#
loop_
_entity.id
_entity.type
_entity.pdbx_description
1 polymer ?
#
loop_
_entity_poly.entity_id
_entity_poly.type
_entity_poly.pdbx_seq_one_letter_code
_entity_poly.pdbx_strand_id
1 'polypeptide(L)'
;MLATTENINYDEIVKKSNYKFNLPIEELINNSKATQREKRNKKQVIPRPPNAYMIYRRNKAESPDIKSSGKQKQQKQQKQQKQQKQQKQQKQQKQQKQQKQQKQQRLSIPQFRTLYSGFNLIRND
;
A
#
# COMPACT_ATOMS: atom_id res chain seq x y z
N MET A 1 13.31 18.96 19.37
CA MET A 1 14.61 18.51 18.84
C MET A 1 14.31 17.48 17.76
N LEU A 2 14.58 17.80 16.49
CA LEU A 2 14.38 16.90 15.36
C LEU A 2 15.63 16.01 15.24
N ALA A 3 15.46 14.69 15.29
CA ALA A 3 16.56 13.75 15.09
C ALA A 3 16.88 13.67 13.58
N THR A 4 18.05 14.16 13.18
CA THR A 4 18.60 13.93 11.85
C THR A 4 19.11 12.49 11.80
N THR A 5 18.50 11.65 10.97
CA THR A 5 19.02 10.31 10.68
C THR A 5 20.15 10.45 9.67
N GLU A 6 21.32 10.88 10.15
CA GLU A 6 22.58 10.75 9.42
C GLU A 6 22.78 9.26 9.08
N ASN A 7 23.08 8.94 7.82
CA ASN A 7 23.41 7.58 7.40
C ASN A 7 24.82 7.25 7.90
N ILE A 8 24.91 6.81 9.16
CA ILE A 8 26.20 6.55 9.82
C ILE A 8 26.80 5.26 9.28
N ASN A 9 27.90 5.39 8.54
CA ASN A 9 28.72 4.27 8.12
C ASN A 9 29.66 3.84 9.26
N TYR A 10 29.32 2.75 9.94
CA TYR A 10 30.08 2.24 11.08
C TYR A 10 31.53 1.85 10.72
N ASP A 11 31.77 1.38 9.49
CA ASP A 11 33.10 0.96 9.05
C ASP A 11 34.08 2.15 9.00
N GLU A 12 33.58 3.32 8.61
CA GLU A 12 34.38 4.55 8.58
C GLU A 12 34.71 5.06 9.98
N ILE A 13 33.80 4.88 10.94
CA ILE A 13 34.04 5.25 12.33
C ILE A 13 35.21 4.42 12.87
N VAL A 14 35.21 3.10 12.63
CA VAL A 14 36.29 2.22 13.10
C VAL A 14 37.63 2.61 12.45
N LYS A 15 37.66 2.88 11.14
CA LYS A 15 38.87 3.29 10.42
C LYS A 15 39.46 4.62 10.90
N LYS A 16 38.60 5.60 11.21
CA LYS A 16 39.00 6.96 11.63
C LYS A 16 39.26 7.06 13.14
N SER A 17 38.87 6.05 13.91
CA SER A 17 39.05 6.07 15.36
C SER A 17 40.53 5.97 15.75
N ASN A 18 40.92 6.69 16.81
CA ASN A 18 42.26 6.60 17.41
C ASN A 18 42.33 5.51 18.50
N TYR A 19 41.36 4.59 18.50
CA TYR A 19 41.27 3.55 19.53
C TYR A 19 42.20 2.38 19.18
N LYS A 20 42.94 1.88 20.16
CA LYS A 20 43.87 0.76 19.98
C LYS A 20 43.12 -0.56 20.13
N PHE A 21 42.67 -1.14 19.01
CA PHE A 21 42.04 -2.45 18.99
C PHE A 21 43.07 -3.58 19.14
N ASN A 22 42.61 -4.71 19.70
CA ASN A 22 43.40 -5.95 19.80
C ASN A 22 43.41 -6.77 18.51
N LEU A 23 42.54 -6.44 17.56
CA LEU A 23 42.40 -7.10 16.26
C LEU A 23 42.69 -6.10 15.14
N PRO A 24 43.18 -6.58 13.98
CA PRO A 24 43.37 -5.71 12.82
C PRO A 24 42.04 -5.14 12.33
N ILE A 25 42.06 -3.90 11.82
CA ILE A 25 40.87 -3.17 11.37
C ILE A 25 40.08 -3.96 10.33
N GLU A 26 40.77 -4.67 9.43
CA GLU A 26 40.11 -5.50 8.42
C GLU A 26 39.29 -6.65 9.01
N GLU A 27 39.72 -7.25 10.13
CA GLU A 27 39.00 -8.34 10.79
C GLU A 27 37.78 -7.82 11.57
N LEU A 28 37.83 -6.59 12.07
CA LEU A 28 36.71 -5.94 12.74
C LEU A 28 35.58 -5.55 11.77
N ILE A 29 35.95 -5.11 10.57
CA ILE A 29 35.01 -4.66 9.54
C ILE A 29 34.42 -5.84 8.76
N ASN A 30 35.23 -6.85 8.48
CA ASN A 30 34.78 -7.99 7.70
C ASN A 30 33.94 -8.97 8.53
N ASN A 31 32.87 -9.50 7.92
CA ASN A 31 32.05 -10.53 8.54
C ASN A 31 32.86 -11.80 8.82
N SER A 32 32.75 -12.33 10.05
CA SER A 32 33.42 -13.57 10.43
C SER A 32 32.93 -14.76 9.62
N LYS A 33 33.88 -15.47 8.99
CA LYS A 33 33.62 -16.69 8.21
C LYS A 33 33.42 -17.95 9.07
N ALA A 34 33.69 -17.86 10.37
CA ALA A 34 33.68 -19.00 11.30
C ALA A 34 32.31 -19.20 11.98
N THR A 35 31.38 -18.26 11.83
CA THR A 35 30.07 -18.30 12.49
C THR A 35 29.26 -19.53 12.07
N GLN A 36 28.41 -20.04 12.97
CA GLN A 36 27.51 -21.15 12.64
C GLN A 36 26.59 -20.82 11.45
N ARG A 37 26.17 -19.56 11.33
CA ARG A 37 25.31 -19.08 10.23
C ARG A 37 26.03 -19.19 8.89
N GLU A 38 27.28 -18.72 8.81
CA GLU A 38 28.09 -18.84 7.59
C GLU A 38 28.30 -20.32 7.21
N LYS A 39 28.58 -21.17 8.20
CA LYS A 39 28.67 -22.62 7.99
C LYS A 39 27.37 -23.25 7.47
N ARG A 40 26.20 -22.74 7.88
CA ARG A 40 24.89 -23.20 7.36
C ARG A 40 24.63 -22.69 5.94
N ASN A 41 24.99 -21.44 5.64
CA ASN A 41 24.81 -20.85 4.31
C ASN A 41 25.71 -21.52 3.25
N LYS A 42 26.96 -21.86 3.61
CA LYS A 42 27.91 -22.55 2.72
C LYS A 42 27.52 -23.99 2.42
N LYS A 43 26.79 -24.64 3.33
CA LYS A 43 26.25 -25.96 3.04
C LYS A 43 25.19 -25.77 1.96
N GLN A 44 25.41 -26.35 0.78
CA GLN A 44 24.33 -26.54 -0.17
C GLN A 44 23.33 -27.50 0.48
N VAL A 45 22.33 -26.93 1.15
CA VAL A 45 21.29 -27.71 1.80
C VAL A 45 20.41 -28.24 0.69
N ILE A 46 20.63 -29.50 0.29
CA ILE A 46 19.65 -30.25 -0.48
C ILE A 46 18.33 -30.10 0.29
N PRO A 47 17.27 -29.54 -0.33
CA PRO A 47 16.02 -29.31 0.37
C PRO A 47 15.53 -30.64 0.92
N ARG A 48 15.06 -30.61 2.18
CA ARG A 48 14.52 -31.83 2.81
C ARG A 48 13.39 -32.39 1.95
N PRO A 49 13.32 -33.70 1.74
CA PRO A 49 12.21 -34.30 1.03
C PRO A 49 10.89 -34.01 1.78
N PRO A 50 9.78 -33.83 1.05
CA PRO A 50 8.48 -33.62 1.66
C PRO A 50 8.05 -34.87 2.45
N ASN A 51 7.47 -34.67 3.63
CA ASN A 51 6.89 -35.78 4.39
C ASN A 51 5.65 -36.37 3.67
N ALA A 52 5.23 -37.57 4.10
CA ALA A 52 4.09 -38.28 3.49
C ALA A 52 2.80 -37.45 3.46
N TYR A 53 2.53 -36.68 4.53
CA TYR A 53 1.35 -35.82 4.60
C TYR A 53 1.37 -34.70 3.56
N MET A 54 2.52 -34.07 3.33
CA MET A 54 2.69 -33.02 2.31
C MET A 54 2.49 -33.59 0.89
N ILE A 55 2.98 -34.81 0.63
CA ILE A 55 2.75 -35.53 -0.63
C ILE A 55 1.25 -35.81 -0.80
N TYR A 56 0.59 -36.38 0.21
CA TYR A 56 -0.85 -36.63 0.20
C TYR A 56 -1.67 -35.37 -0.10
N ARG A 57 -1.34 -34.25 0.57
CA ARG A 57 -2.01 -32.96 0.35
C ARG A 57 -1.83 -32.43 -1.06
N ARG A 58 -0.63 -32.55 -1.66
CA ARG A 58 -0.40 -32.18 -3.07
C ARG A 58 -1.24 -33.04 -4.01
N ASN A 59 -1.17 -34.36 -3.86
CA ASN A 59 -1.92 -35.29 -4.72
C ASN A 59 -3.43 -35.08 -4.61
N LYS A 60 -3.96 -34.84 -3.40
CA LYS A 60 -5.37 -34.50 -3.20
C LYS A 60 -5.74 -33.16 -3.82
N ALA A 61 -4.93 -32.12 -3.63
CA ALA A 61 -5.15 -30.82 -4.26
C ALA A 61 -5.08 -30.89 -5.80
N GLU A 62 -4.34 -31.85 -6.33
CA GLU A 62 -4.24 -32.11 -7.76
C GLU A 62 -5.44 -32.88 -8.34
N SER A 63 -6.28 -33.48 -7.49
CA SER A 63 -7.52 -34.12 -7.91
C SER A 63 -8.42 -33.13 -8.68
N PRO A 64 -9.02 -33.53 -9.81
CA PRO A 64 -9.88 -32.67 -10.63
C PRO A 64 -11.04 -32.05 -9.83
N ASP A 65 -11.57 -32.75 -8.83
CA ASP A 65 -12.66 -32.27 -7.97
C ASP A 65 -12.27 -31.01 -7.16
N ILE A 66 -11.00 -30.94 -6.74
CA ILE A 66 -10.49 -29.82 -5.94
C ILE A 66 -9.98 -28.69 -6.86
N LYS A 67 -9.33 -29.04 -7.97
CA LYS A 67 -8.88 -28.06 -8.97
C LYS A 67 -10.05 -27.25 -9.56
N SER A 68 -11.18 -27.91 -9.84
CA SER A 68 -12.36 -27.26 -10.40
C SER A 68 -13.04 -26.31 -9.40
N SER A 69 -13.20 -26.72 -8.15
CA SER A 69 -13.81 -25.91 -7.09
C SER A 69 -12.96 -24.67 -6.71
N GLY A 70 -11.64 -24.78 -6.74
CA GLY A 70 -10.73 -23.64 -6.53
C GLY A 70 -10.84 -22.57 -7.62
N LYS A 71 -10.88 -22.97 -8.90
CA LYS A 71 -11.05 -22.05 -10.04
C LYS A 71 -12.40 -21.34 -10.01
N GLN A 72 -13.47 -22.04 -9.65
CA GLN A 72 -14.81 -21.44 -9.53
C GLN A 72 -14.86 -20.36 -8.45
N LYS A 73 -14.21 -20.56 -7.30
CA LYS A 73 -14.15 -19.56 -6.22
C LYS A 73 -13.38 -18.30 -6.65
N GLN A 74 -12.23 -18.46 -7.30
CA GLN A 74 -11.44 -17.33 -7.81
C GLN A 74 -12.22 -16.52 -8.85
N GLN A 75 -12.89 -17.19 -9.79
CA GLN A 75 -13.72 -16.53 -10.80
C GLN A 75 -14.90 -15.77 -10.18
N LYS A 76 -15.57 -16.34 -9.16
CA LYS A 76 -16.65 -15.65 -8.43
C LYS A 76 -16.15 -14.38 -7.73
N GLN A 77 -15.00 -14.43 -7.07
CA GLN A 77 -14.40 -13.26 -6.41
C GLN A 77 -14.05 -12.15 -7.40
N GLN A 78 -13.44 -12.51 -8.54
CA GLN A 78 -13.10 -11.53 -9.59
C GLN A 78 -14.36 -10.88 -10.20
N LYS A 79 -15.43 -11.66 -10.43
CA LYS A 79 -16.71 -11.13 -10.92
C LYS A 79 -17.34 -10.15 -9.93
N GLN A 80 -17.33 -10.47 -8.62
CA GLN A 80 -17.84 -9.58 -7.58
C GLN A 80 -17.07 -8.26 -7.50
N GLN A 81 -15.73 -8.30 -7.58
CA GLN A 81 -14.91 -7.09 -7.57
C GLN A 81 -15.16 -6.19 -8.80
N LYS A 82 -15.34 -6.78 -10.00
CA LYS A 82 -15.69 -6.04 -11.21
C LYS A 82 -17.05 -5.35 -11.09
N GLN A 83 -18.06 -6.04 -10.55
CA GLN A 83 -19.39 -5.45 -10.33
C GLN A 83 -19.36 -4.27 -9.36
N GLN A 84 -18.62 -4.39 -8.24
CA GLN A 84 -18.49 -3.30 -7.27
C GLN A 84 -17.80 -2.05 -7.87
N LYS A 85 -16.76 -2.24 -8.70
CA LYS A 85 -16.11 -1.13 -9.40
C LYS A 85 -17.06 -0.41 -10.37
N GLN A 86 -17.85 -1.17 -11.16
CA GLN A 86 -18.83 -0.58 -12.06
C GLN A 86 -19.89 0.25 -11.32
N GLN A 87 -20.43 -0.26 -10.21
CA GLN A 87 -21.42 0.47 -9.42
C GLN A 87 -20.87 1.78 -8.84
N LYS A 88 -19.63 1.78 -8.33
CA LYS A 88 -18.97 2.99 -7.83
C LYS A 88 -18.79 4.04 -8.93
N GLN A 89 -18.39 3.62 -10.13
CA GLN A 89 -18.18 4.53 -11.25
C GLN A 89 -19.50 5.18 -11.71
N GLN A 90 -20.59 4.41 -11.81
CA GLN A 90 -21.91 4.94 -12.16
C GLN A 90 -22.41 5.96 -11.13
N LYS A 91 -22.23 5.67 -9.83
CA LYS A 91 -22.64 6.57 -8.75
C LYS A 91 -21.90 7.91 -8.82
N GLN A 92 -20.59 7.87 -9.10
CA GLN A 92 -19.77 9.07 -9.25
C GLN A 92 -20.19 9.91 -10.46
N GLN A 93 -20.46 9.29 -11.62
CA GLN A 93 -20.94 9.99 -12.81
C GLN A 93 -22.31 10.67 -12.57
N LYS A 94 -23.23 9.97 -11.89
CA LYS A 94 -24.56 10.52 -11.56
C LYS A 94 -24.45 11.75 -10.65
N GLN A 95 -23.55 11.70 -9.67
CA GLN A 95 -23.29 12.82 -8.75
C GLN A 95 -22.69 14.03 -9.49
N GLN A 96 -21.71 13.82 -10.39
CA GLN A 96 -21.15 14.89 -11.22
C GLN A 96 -22.20 15.53 -12.14
N LYS A 97 -23.09 14.72 -12.73
CA LYS A 97 -24.17 15.22 -13.60
C LYS A 97 -25.15 16.09 -12.82
N GLN A 98 -25.54 15.69 -11.60
CA GLN A 98 -26.39 16.50 -10.73
C GLN A 98 -25.73 17.82 -10.33
N GLN A 99 -24.45 17.81 -9.96
CA GLN A 99 -23.72 19.04 -9.63
C GLN A 99 -23.65 20.01 -10.82
N LYS A 100 -23.43 19.50 -12.04
CA LYS A 100 -23.44 20.32 -13.27
C LYS A 100 -24.81 20.97 -13.51
N GLN A 101 -25.90 20.22 -13.34
CA GLN A 101 -27.26 20.74 -13.48
C GLN A 101 -27.57 21.84 -12.45
N GLN A 102 -27.23 21.62 -11.18
CA GLN A 102 -27.40 22.63 -10.13
C GLN A 102 -26.58 23.90 -10.40
N LYS A 103 -25.35 23.77 -10.91
CA LYS A 103 -24.50 24.91 -11.27
C LYS A 103 -25.09 25.71 -12.44
N GLN A 104 -25.66 25.05 -13.45
CA GLN A 104 -26.35 25.72 -14.56
C GLN A 104 -27.59 26.49 -14.08
N GLN A 105 -28.40 25.89 -13.21
CA GLN A 105 -29.57 26.55 -12.60
C GLN A 105 -29.17 27.76 -11.73
N ARG A 106 -28.01 27.70 -11.06
CA ARG A 106 -27.48 28.84 -10.29
C ARG A 106 -27.00 30.01 -11.16
N LEU A 107 -26.49 29.72 -12.36
CA LEU A 107 -25.99 30.74 -13.29
C LEU A 107 -27.10 31.36 -14.15
N SER A 108 -28.27 30.72 -14.26
CA SER A 108 -29.42 31.23 -15.01
C SER A 108 -30.34 32.14 -14.22
N ILE A 109 -30.05 32.41 -12.94
CA ILE A 109 -30.78 33.40 -12.15
C ILE A 109 -30.26 34.79 -12.58
N PRO A 110 -31.12 35.70 -13.09
CA PRO A 110 -30.70 37.06 -13.39
C PRO A 110 -30.13 37.68 -12.11
N GLN A 111 -28.95 38.29 -12.17
CA GLN A 111 -28.43 39.10 -11.08
C GLN A 111 -29.41 40.27 -10.88
N PHE A 112 -30.41 40.13 -10.01
CA PHE A 112 -31.17 41.26 -9.50
C PHE A 112 -30.20 42.12 -8.69
N ARG A 113 -29.56 43.03 -9.40
CA ARG A 113 -28.71 44.10 -8.90
C ARG A 113 -29.63 45.07 -8.17
N THR A 114 -29.85 44.86 -6.87
CA THR A 114 -30.54 45.87 -6.05
C THR A 114 -29.55 46.97 -5.71
N LEU A 115 -29.62 48.06 -6.48
CA LEU A 115 -29.05 49.33 -6.08
C LEU A 115 -29.88 49.89 -4.94
N TYR A 116 -29.19 50.32 -3.89
CA TYR A 116 -29.70 51.22 -2.85
C TYR A 116 -30.35 52.46 -3.48
N SER A 117 -31.66 52.59 -3.37
CA SER A 117 -32.44 53.85 -3.30
C SER A 117 -33.88 53.46 -2.95
N GLY A 118 -34.60 53.94 -1.96
CA GLY A 118 -34.47 55.02 -1.00
C GLY A 118 -35.90 55.25 -0.46
N PHE A 119 -36.01 55.81 0.73
CA PHE A 119 -37.15 56.57 1.25
C PHE A 119 -38.43 55.85 1.78
N ASN A 120 -38.50 55.91 3.11
CA ASN A 120 -39.63 56.32 3.97
C ASN A 120 -40.84 55.40 4.20
N LEU A 121 -40.86 54.85 5.42
CA LEU A 121 -42.06 54.74 6.25
C LEU A 121 -42.58 56.15 6.58
N ILE A 122 -43.86 56.42 6.39
CA ILE A 122 -44.73 57.16 7.32
C ILE A 122 -46.15 56.58 7.17
N ARG A 123 -46.74 56.22 8.32
CA ARG A 123 -48.14 55.81 8.50
C ARG A 123 -49.02 57.07 8.49
N ASN A 124 -50.21 57.00 7.92
CA ASN A 124 -51.30 57.91 8.27
C ASN A 124 -52.20 57.18 9.26
N ASP A 125 -52.20 57.67 10.50
CA ASP A 125 -53.45 58.08 11.17
C ASP A 125 -53.60 59.58 10.92
#